data_AF-A0A3B8MWV4-F1
#
_entry.id   AF-A0A3B8MWV4-F1
#
_cell.length_a   1.000
_cell.length_b   1.000
_cell.length_c   1.000
_cell.angle_alpha   90.00
_cell.angle_beta   90.00
_cell.angle_gamma   90.00
#
_symmetry.space_group_name_H-M   'P 1'
#
loop_
_entity.id
_entity.type
_entity.pdbx_description
1 polymer ?
#
loop_
_entity_poly.entity_id
_entity_poly.type
_entity_poly.pdbx_seq_one_letter_code
_entity_poly.pdbx_strand_id
1 'polypeptide(L)' 'FVPGEGVTGSHLLVSAEIPGMDDATFQTFAEEAKANCPISKALSGVSITLEASLR' A
#
# COMPACT_ATOMS: atom_id res chain seq x y z
N PHE A 1 -15.83 -10.87 14.27
CA PHE A 1 -16.66 -9.91 13.53
C PHE A 1 -17.65 -9.33 14.52
N VAL A 2 -17.44 -8.08 14.95
CA VAL A 2 -18.40 -7.36 15.79
C VAL A 2 -19.26 -6.52 14.84
N PRO A 3 -20.58 -6.74 14.78
CA PRO A 3 -21.45 -5.92 13.95
C PRO A 3 -21.31 -4.43 14.32
N GLY A 4 -21.03 -3.58 13.32
CA GLY A 4 -20.81 -2.14 13.51
C GLY A 4 -19.34 -1.73 13.69
N GLU A 5 -18.44 -2.68 13.95
CA GLU A 5 -16.99 -2.46 13.90
C GLU A 5 -16.57 -2.58 12.43
N GLY A 6 -16.37 -1.45 11.76
CA GLY A 6 -16.01 -1.38 10.35
C GLY A 6 -14.64 -1.99 10.03
N VAL A 7 -14.10 -1.66 8.86
CA VAL A 7 -12.70 -2.02 8.55
C VAL A 7 -11.78 -1.38 9.60
N THR A 8 -10.88 -2.16 10.18
CA THR A 8 -9.93 -1.68 11.21
C THR A 8 -8.53 -1.42 10.66
N GLY A 9 -8.21 -2.01 9.50
CA GLY A 9 -6.96 -1.78 8.79
C GLY A 9 -6.90 -2.46 7.43
N SER A 10 -5.85 -2.12 6.68
CA SER A 10 -5.53 -2.68 5.37
C SER A 10 -4.01 -2.87 5.26
N HIS A 11 -3.59 -4.10 4.97
CA HIS A 11 -2.19 -4.43 4.73
C HIS A 11 -2.02 -4.78 3.25
N LEU A 12 -1.19 -4.01 2.56
CA LEU A 12 -0.97 -4.11 1.12
C LEU A 12 0.34 -4.86 0.87
N LEU A 13 0.27 -5.93 0.08
CA LEU A 13 1.43 -6.68 -0.38
C LEU A 13 1.61 -6.46 -1.88
N VAL A 14 2.75 -5.92 -2.27
CA VAL A 14 3.07 -5.64 -3.68
C VAL A 14 4.30 -6.42 -4.07
N SER A 15 4.19 -7.22 -5.14
CA SER A 15 5.32 -7.89 -5.76
C SER A 15 5.37 -7.47 -7.22
N ALA A 16 6.53 -7.01 -7.68
CA ALA A 16 6.72 -6.58 -9.06
C ALA A 16 8.01 -7.14 -9.63
N GLU A 17 8.04 -7.32 -10.95
CA GLU A 17 9.24 -7.65 -11.74
C GLU A 17 9.32 -6.60 -12.85
N ILE A 18 10.34 -5.75 -12.81
CA ILE A 18 10.46 -4.59 -13.70
C ILE A 18 11.89 -4.52 -14.24
N PRO A 19 12.12 -4.83 -15.53
CA PRO A 19 13.45 -4.81 -16.12
C PRO A 19 14.12 -3.44 -16.00
N GLY A 20 15.33 -3.43 -15.44
CA GLY A 20 16.16 -2.21 -15.32
C GLY A 20 15.73 -1.24 -14.22
N MET A 21 14.76 -1.58 -13.39
CA MET A 21 14.38 -0.81 -12.20
C MET A 21 15.30 -1.16 -11.03
N ASP A 22 15.70 -0.16 -10.25
CA ASP A 22 16.35 -0.38 -8.95
C ASP A 22 15.33 -0.38 -7.80
N ASP A 23 15.66 -1.07 -6.71
CA ASP A 23 14.74 -1.23 -5.59
C ASP A 23 14.43 0.12 -4.91
N ALA A 24 15.38 1.04 -4.78
CA ALA A 24 15.13 2.32 -4.11
C ALA A 24 14.10 3.18 -4.87
N THR A 25 14.22 3.24 -6.19
CA THR A 25 13.24 3.92 -7.06
C THR A 25 11.88 3.22 -6.98
N PHE A 26 11.85 1.88 -6.99
CA PHE A 26 10.61 1.12 -6.83
C PHE A 26 9.91 1.40 -5.49
N GLN A 27 10.64 1.36 -4.37
CA GLN A 27 10.08 1.66 -3.05
C GLN A 27 9.53 3.08 -2.96
N THR A 28 10.21 4.05 -3.60
CA THR A 28 9.72 5.44 -3.67
C THR A 28 8.37 5.51 -4.37
N PHE A 29 8.23 4.87 -5.54
CA PHE A 29 6.95 4.83 -6.25
C PHE A 29 5.86 4.07 -5.49
N ALA A 30 6.22 3.00 -4.79
CA ALA A 30 5.27 2.23 -3.99
C ALA A 30 4.67 3.07 -2.85
N GLU A 31 5.50 3.83 -2.12
CA GLU A 31 5.03 4.75 -1.08
C GLU A 31 4.26 5.94 -1.65
N GLU A 32 4.70 6.51 -2.78
CA GLU A 32 3.97 7.59 -3.46
C GLU A 32 2.57 7.13 -3.90
N ALA A 33 2.45 5.92 -4.44
CA ALA A 33 1.17 5.34 -4.84
C ALA A 33 0.23 5.16 -3.64
N LYS A 34 0.73 4.63 -2.53
CA LYS A 34 -0.02 4.49 -1.27
C LYS A 34 -0.50 5.84 -0.74
N ALA A 35 0.35 6.86 -0.75
CA ALA A 35 0.02 8.20 -0.28
C ALA A 35 -1.03 8.90 -1.18
N ASN A 36 -1.02 8.60 -2.48
CA ASN A 36 -1.88 9.29 -3.44
C ASN A 36 -3.15 8.55 -3.83
N CYS A 37 -3.28 7.26 -3.48
CA CYS A 37 -4.43 6.44 -3.82
C CYS A 37 -5.75 7.02 -3.27
N PRO A 38 -6.79 7.19 -4.11
CA PRO A 38 -8.08 7.75 -3.68
C PRO A 38 -8.79 6.85 -2.65
N ILE A 39 -8.59 5.53 -2.72
CA ILE A 39 -9.15 4.58 -1.75
C ILE A 39 -8.43 4.71 -0.41
N SER A 40 -7.09 4.78 -0.40
CA SER A 40 -6.34 4.99 0.84
C SER A 40 -6.73 6.30 1.54
N LYS A 41 -6.97 7.36 0.76
CA LYS A 41 -7.46 8.64 1.29
C LYS A 41 -8.87 8.54 1.87
N ALA A 42 -9.78 7.84 1.17
CA ALA A 42 -11.13 7.57 1.67
C ALA A 42 -11.11 6.72 2.95
N LEU A 43 -10.11 5.85 3.10
CA LEU A 43 -9.86 4.99 4.25
C LEU A 43 -8.88 5.59 5.27
N SER A 44 -8.67 6.91 5.27
CA SER A 44 -7.72 7.59 6.19
C SER A 44 -7.99 7.38 7.69
N GLY A 45 -9.18 6.90 8.06
CA GLY A 45 -9.53 6.54 9.43
C GLY A 45 -9.07 5.15 9.90
N VAL A 46 -8.42 4.36 9.03
CA VAL A 46 -7.94 3.01 9.37
C VAL A 46 -6.43 2.89 9.15
N SER A 47 -5.79 1.94 9.84
CA SER A 47 -4.35 1.71 9.67
C SER A 47 -4.07 1.09 8.30
N ILE A 48 -3.28 1.76 7.47
CA ILE A 48 -2.86 1.27 6.15
C ILE A 48 -1.35 1.03 6.16
N THR A 49 -0.94 -0.19 5.84
CA THR A 49 0.47 -0.61 5.77
C THR A 49 0.78 -1.17 4.38
N LEU A 50 2.05 -1.09 3.97
CA LEU A 50 2.51 -1.54 2.67
C LEU A 50 3.83 -2.30 2.84
N GLU A 51 3.91 -3.48 2.24
CA GLU A 51 5.16 -4.19 1.97
C GLU A 51 5.29 -4.36 0.46
N ALA A 52 6.35 -3.81 -0.11
CA ALA A 52 6.62 -3.89 -1.54
C ALA A 52 7.93 -4.61 -1.78
N SER A 53 7.94 -5.53 -2.75
CA SER A 53 9.12 -6.32 -3.12
C SER A 53 9.32 -6.30 -4.63
N LEU A 54 10.50 -5.85 -5.04
CA LEU A 54 10.99 -5.98 -6.41
C LEU A 54 11.72 -7.32 -6.54
N ARG A 55 11.40 -8.07 -7.60
CA ARG A 55 12.01 -9.35 -7.95
C ARG A 55 12.81 -9.26 -9.24
#